data_AF-A0A2U0AAT4-F1
#
_entry.id   AF-A0A2U0AAT4-F1
#
_cell.length_a   1.000
_cell.length_b   1.000
_cell.length_c   1.000
_cell.angle_alpha   90.00
_cell.angle_beta   90.00
_cell.angle_gamma   90.00
#
_symmetry.space_group_name_H-M   'P 1'
#
loop_
_entity.id
_entity.type
_entity.pdbx_description
1 polymer ?
#
loop_
_entity_poly.entity_id
_entity_poly.type
_entity_poly.pdbx_seq_one_letter_code
_entity_poly.pdbx_strand_id
1 'polypeptide(L)'
;MTRLLVEAIEYPGFAFVQVLSGCVTYRPDQRGWKEVVHPFINDVPTEDRIKAAQIIQADDGKATGVIYASPYPVWQPENKKETELGLLEEEFSL
;
A
#
# COMPACT_ATOMS: atom_id res chain seq x y z
N MET A 1 -7.57 8.63 4.27
CA MET A 1 -7.17 7.40 3.56
C MET A 1 -6.95 7.62 2.06
N THR A 2 -7.85 8.32 1.36
CA THR A 2 -7.78 8.53 -0.11
C THR A 2 -6.41 8.98 -0.62
N ARG A 3 -5.73 9.91 0.08
CA ARG A 3 -4.39 10.41 -0.30
C ARG A 3 -3.34 9.31 -0.46
N LEU A 4 -3.20 8.43 0.54
CA LEU A 4 -2.18 7.36 0.52
C LEU A 4 -2.43 6.34 -0.58
N LEU A 5 -3.71 6.08 -0.91
CA LEU A 5 -4.04 5.18 -2.02
C LEU A 5 -3.74 5.82 -3.37
N VAL A 6 -4.02 7.12 -3.54
CA VAL A 6 -3.64 7.86 -4.76
C VAL A 6 -2.12 7.84 -4.93
N GLU A 7 -1.36 8.19 -3.89
CA GLU A 7 0.11 8.13 -3.91
C GLU A 7 0.64 6.73 -4.25
N ALA A 8 0.02 5.67 -3.73
CA ALA A 8 0.40 4.30 -4.03
C ALA A 8 0.08 3.88 -5.48
N ILE A 9 -1.04 4.34 -6.04
CA ILE A 9 -1.42 4.06 -7.45
C ILE A 9 -0.50 4.80 -8.41
N GLU A 10 -0.17 6.05 -8.10
CA GLU A 10 0.71 6.88 -8.93
C GLU A 10 2.19 6.53 -8.78
N TYR A 11 2.55 5.76 -7.75
CA TYR A 11 3.92 5.35 -7.51
C TYR A 11 4.47 4.55 -8.70
N PRO A 12 5.61 4.95 -9.30
CA PRO A 12 6.19 4.27 -10.45
C PRO A 12 6.92 3.00 -10.02
N GLY A 13 6.16 2.01 -9.54
CA GLY A 13 6.67 0.73 -9.08
C GLY A 13 5.71 0.00 -8.16
N PHE A 14 6.25 -0.93 -7.37
CA PHE A 14 5.45 -1.65 -6.39
C PHE A 14 5.24 -0.80 -5.14
N ALA A 15 3.96 -0.54 -4.81
CA ALA A 15 3.56 0.10 -3.57
C ALA A 15 2.80 -0.90 -2.68
N PHE A 16 3.16 -0.95 -1.40
CA PHE A 16 2.49 -1.74 -0.39
C PHE A 16 1.80 -0.84 0.64
N VAL A 17 0.49 -1.01 0.80
CA VAL A 17 -0.32 -0.23 1.74
C VAL A 17 -0.97 -1.17 2.74
N GLN A 18 -0.52 -1.13 3.99
CA GLN A 18 -1.17 -1.84 5.10
C GLN A 18 -2.34 -1.00 5.62
N VAL A 19 -3.55 -1.55 5.54
CA VAL A 19 -4.77 -0.88 6.02
C VAL A 19 -5.27 -1.55 7.30
N LEU A 20 -5.36 -0.77 8.38
CA LEU A 20 -6.00 -1.21 9.62
C LEU A 20 -7.52 -1.24 9.45
N SER A 21 -8.05 -2.40 9.04
CA SER A 21 -9.48 -2.64 8.87
C SER A 21 -10.04 -3.45 10.05
N GLY A 22 -10.82 -2.81 10.91
CA GLY A 22 -11.37 -3.46 12.10
C GLY A 22 -12.52 -4.42 11.76
N CYS A 23 -12.45 -5.65 12.27
CA CYS A 23 -13.53 -6.64 12.18
C CYS A 23 -14.37 -6.62 13.47
N VAL A 24 -15.25 -5.62 13.60
CA VAL A 24 -15.99 -5.32 14.84
C VAL A 24 -16.93 -6.43 15.34
N THR A 25 -17.27 -7.41 14.49
CA THR A 25 -18.12 -8.56 14.83
C THR A 25 -17.35 -9.59 15.66
N TYR A 26 -16.13 -9.92 15.25
CA TYR A 26 -15.31 -10.96 15.88
C TYR A 26 -14.19 -10.41 16.75
N ARG A 27 -13.87 -9.11 16.59
CA ARG A 27 -12.79 -8.40 17.27
C ARG A 27 -13.28 -7.05 17.77
N PRO A 28 -14.13 -7.04 18.81
CA PRO A 28 -14.71 -5.80 19.35
C PRO A 28 -13.66 -4.84 19.89
N ASP A 29 -12.48 -5.33 20.29
CA ASP A 29 -11.30 -4.54 20.68
C ASP A 29 -10.84 -3.57 19.58
N GLN A 30 -11.06 -3.92 18.31
CA GLN A 30 -10.63 -3.12 17.16
C GLN A 30 -11.54 -1.92 16.88
N ARG A 31 -12.68 -1.79 17.57
CA ARG A 31 -13.54 -0.59 17.47
C ARG A 31 -12.79 0.68 17.87
N GLY A 32 -11.90 0.58 18.84
CA GLY A 32 -11.12 1.68 19.41
C GLY A 32 -9.87 2.07 18.61
N TRP A 33 -9.67 1.51 17.41
CA TRP A 33 -8.45 1.79 16.64
C TRP A 33 -8.37 3.23 16.15
N LYS A 34 -9.51 3.87 15.84
CA LYS A 34 -9.52 5.24 15.31
C LYS A 34 -9.00 6.26 16.32
N GLU A 35 -9.11 5.93 17.59
CA GLU A 35 -8.74 6.77 18.73
C GLU A 35 -7.25 6.67 19.07
N VAL A 36 -6.60 5.60 18.65
CA VAL A 36 -5.19 5.31 18.97
C VAL A 36 -4.25 5.43 17.77
N VAL A 37 -4.78 5.45 16.53
CA VAL A 37 -3.95 5.74 15.36
C VAL A 37 -3.40 7.16 15.43
N HIS A 38 -2.15 7.32 15.01
CA HIS A 38 -1.48 8.60 14.99
C HIS A 38 -0.69 8.79 13.70
N PRO A 39 -0.31 10.03 13.35
CA PRO A 39 0.61 10.26 12.25
C PRO A 39 1.95 9.58 12.51
N PHE A 40 2.59 9.11 11.45
CA PHE A 40 3.99 8.71 11.48
C PHE A 40 4.87 9.94 11.76
N ILE A 41 5.82 9.81 12.69
CA ILE A 41 6.56 10.95 13.28
C ILE A 41 7.43 11.69 12.26
N ASN A 42 7.89 11.00 11.19
CA ASN A 42 8.71 11.62 10.17
C ASN A 42 7.84 12.03 8.98
N ASP A 43 7.84 13.33 8.65
CA ASP A 43 7.15 13.86 7.47
C ASP A 43 7.80 13.39 6.14
N VAL A 44 9.05 12.95 6.20
CA VAL A 44 9.82 12.46 5.04
C VAL A 44 10.07 10.96 5.16
N PRO A 45 9.63 10.14 4.19
CA PRO A 45 9.91 8.71 4.18
C PRO A 45 11.41 8.43 3.98
N THR A 46 11.91 7.33 4.53
CA THR A 46 13.31 6.93 4.35
C THR A 46 13.51 6.15 3.05
N GLU A 47 14.68 6.31 2.42
CA GLU A 47 15.12 5.48 1.30
C GLU A 47 15.95 4.27 1.75
N ASP A 48 16.39 4.24 3.02
CA ASP A 48 17.12 3.12 3.60
C ASP A 48 16.16 2.04 4.11
N ARG A 49 16.23 0.86 3.48
CA ARG A 49 15.44 -0.34 3.81
C ARG A 49 15.70 -0.86 5.22
N ILE A 50 16.94 -0.78 5.71
CA ILE A 50 17.31 -1.24 7.05
C ILE A 50 16.68 -0.32 8.10
N LYS A 51 16.79 1.00 7.88
CA LYS A 51 16.15 2.00 8.73
C LYS A 51 14.62 1.85 8.72
N ALA A 52 14.01 1.62 7.55
CA ALA A 52 12.57 1.38 7.45
C ALA A 52 12.12 0.15 8.25
N ALA A 53 12.86 -0.96 8.16
CA ALA A 53 12.56 -2.17 8.92
C ALA A 53 12.66 -1.95 10.44
N GLN A 54 13.70 -1.25 10.90
CA GLN A 54 13.87 -0.89 12.32
C GLN A 54 12.70 -0.04 12.83
N ILE A 55 12.28 0.96 12.04
CA ILE A 55 11.14 1.82 12.36
C ILE A 55 9.87 0.98 12.50
N ILE A 56 9.56 0.15 11.49
CA ILE A 56 8.34 -0.69 11.48
C ILE A 56 8.33 -1.63 12.69
N GLN A 57 9.50 -2.17 13.06
CA GLN A 57 9.59 -3.13 14.15
C GLN A 57 9.54 -2.48 15.54
N ALA A 58 9.94 -1.21 15.66
CA ALA A 58 9.86 -0.44 16.90
C ALA A 58 8.49 0.24 17.11
N ASP A 59 7.68 0.36 16.06
CA ASP A 59 6.36 1.00 16.09
C ASP A 59 5.32 0.14 16.83
N ASP A 60 4.28 0.78 17.36
CA ASP A 60 3.14 0.11 17.99
C ASP A 60 2.12 -0.45 16.96
N GLY A 61 2.41 -0.27 15.67
CA GLY A 61 1.58 -0.67 14.55
C GLY A 61 0.32 0.18 14.43
N LYS A 62 0.34 1.43 14.92
CA LYS A 62 -0.74 2.41 14.84
C LYS A 62 -0.32 3.72 14.17
N ALA A 63 0.96 3.87 13.83
CA ALA A 63 1.41 4.96 12.98
C ALA A 63 0.78 4.87 11.57
N THR A 64 0.41 6.03 11.02
CA THR A 64 -0.18 6.16 9.70
C THR A 64 0.62 7.16 8.86
N GLY A 65 1.02 6.76 7.65
CA GLY A 65 1.84 7.58 6.77
C GLY A 65 2.70 6.73 5.84
N VAL A 66 3.58 7.39 5.09
CA VAL A 66 4.57 6.72 4.25
C VAL A 66 5.85 6.54 5.06
N ILE A 67 6.24 5.29 5.30
CA ILE A 67 7.43 4.96 6.09
C ILE A 67 8.67 4.89 5.19
N TYR A 68 8.48 4.35 3.98
CA TYR A 68 9.55 4.04 3.04
C TYR A 68 9.11 4.34 1.62
N ALA A 69 9.98 5.02 0.86
CA ALA A 69 9.85 5.23 -0.56
C ALA A 69 11.26 5.32 -1.14
N SER A 70 11.54 4.54 -2.18
CA SER A 70 12.85 4.57 -2.83
C SER A 70 12.70 4.22 -4.31
N PRO A 71 13.21 5.06 -5.22
CA PRO A 71 13.08 4.83 -6.64
C PRO A 71 13.90 3.60 -7.06
N TYR A 72 13.22 2.59 -7.61
CA TYR A 72 13.87 1.43 -8.23
C TYR A 72 13.46 1.32 -9.70
N PRO A 73 14.34 0.78 -10.56
CA PRO A 73 13.93 0.34 -11.88
C PRO A 73 12.90 -0.77 -11.70
N VAL A 74 11.73 -0.59 -12.32
CA VAL A 74 10.63 -1.54 -12.27
C VAL A 74 10.52 -2.27 -13.58
N TRP A 75 10.17 -3.54 -13.49
CA TRP A 75 9.77 -4.29 -14.67
C TRP A 75 8.34 -3.88 -15.01
N GLN A 76 8.16 -3.20 -16.14
CA GLN A 76 6.86 -2.84 -16.68
C GLN A 76 6.75 -3.47 -18.07
N PRO A 77 5.84 -4.44 -18.28
CA PRO A 77 5.58 -4.97 -19.61
C PRO A 77 4.86 -3.91 -20.44
N GLU A 78 4.91 -4.06 -21.75
CA GLU A 78 4.13 -3.21 -22.65
C GLU A 78 2.63 -3.42 -22.39
N ASN A 79 1.96 -2.41 -21.85
CA ASN A 79 0.51 -2.43 -21.66
C ASN A 79 -0.17 -2.13 -23.01
N LYS A 80 -0.66 -3.17 -23.68
CA LYS A 80 -1.53 -3.02 -24.85
C LYS A 80 -2.87 -2.45 -24.39
N LYS A 81 -3.08 -1.15 -24.64
CA LYS A 81 -4.33 -0.46 -24.30
C LYS A 81 -5.52 -0.90 -25.15
N GLU A 82 -5.24 -1.50 -26.30
CA GLU A 82 -6.21 -1.92 -27.28
C GLU A 82 -5.93 -3.38 -27.67
N THR A 83 -7.00 -4.15 -27.84
CA THR A 83 -6.96 -5.53 -28.35
C THR A 83 -8.27 -5.81 -29.09
N GLU A 84 -8.30 -6.80 -29.97
CA GLU A 84 -9.52 -7.22 -30.65
C GLU A 84 -10.43 -8.02 -29.70
N LEU A 85 -11.74 -7.80 -29.80
CA LEU A 85 -12.73 -8.47 -28.96
C LEU A 85 -12.64 -10.00 -29.08
N GLY A 86 -12.43 -10.52 -30.29
CA GLY A 86 -12.31 -11.97 -30.53
C GLY A 86 -11.15 -12.62 -29.79
N LEU A 87 -10.03 -11.90 -29.58
CA LEU A 87 -8.90 -12.40 -28.78
C LEU A 87 -9.24 -12.48 -27.29
N LEU A 88 -10.07 -11.57 -26.79
CA LEU A 88 -10.57 -11.64 -25.42
C LEU A 88 -11.55 -12.80 -25.26
N GLU A 89 -12.45 -13.00 -26.23
CA GLU A 89 -13.44 -14.08 -26.18
C GLU A 89 -12.79 -15.48 -26.15
N GLU A 90 -11.69 -15.69 -26.88
CA GLU A 90 -10.91 -16.94 -26.86
C GLU A 90 -10.27 -17.23 -25.48
N GLU A 91 -9.82 -16.21 -24.73
CA GLU A 91 -9.27 -16.42 -23.37
C GLU A 91 -10.30 -17.00 -22.39
N PHE A 92 -11.60 -16.80 -22.64
CA PHE A 92 -12.69 -17.24 -21.77
C PHE A 92 -13.42 -18.49 -22.28
N SER A 93 -13.03 -19.08 -23.41
CA SER A 93 -13.61 -20.32 -23.88
C SER A 93 -13.02 -21.52 -23.12
N LEU A 94 -13.74 -21.97 -22.08
CA LEU A 94 -13.56 -23.26 -21.41
C LEU A 94 -14.20 -24.40 -22.20
#